data_AF-W9QWL3-F1
#
_entry.id   AF-W9QWL3-F1
#
_cell.length_a   1.000
_cell.length_b   1.000
_cell.length_c   1.000
_cell.angle_alpha   90.00
_cell.angle_beta   90.00
_cell.angle_gamma   90.00
#
_symmetry.space_group_name_H-M   'P 1'
#
loop_
_entity.id
_entity.type
_entity.pdbx_description
1 polymer ?
#
loop_
_entity_poly.entity_id
_entity_poly.type
_entity_poly.pdbx_seq_one_letter_code
_entity_poly.pdbx_strand_id
1 'polypeptide(L)'
;MVGVFRRSLSFNPSRPSPKQPISHHTRSISLPCRSHPLISQLRDKITDLHSWSEATTSSRTSAWLCDGLSRLRDLHDCLEDILQLPQTQESLRRQPHSVEKLLEDFLRFVDVYGIFQTSILALKEEQSAAQVAIRKRDESKTALCLKARKRTAKEMRKLVATVRCIERLASPVVSVGDAELADAIGEVVEATVTVSVELFNGIAVSLGPKKSSAWSYIGLIRLKKKAKKVNYVNVISEEGIKEFEEVGTECLVGLRKKSDEEIRKASMKMRELETCIGGIENGGERIFRSLINARVSLLNSLTQ
;
A
#
# COMPACT_ATOMS: atom_id res chain seq x y z
N MET A 1 35.11 -89.53 -18.74
CA MET A 1 34.81 -89.64 -20.18
C MET A 1 33.39 -90.15 -20.34
N VAL A 2 32.55 -89.36 -21.03
CA VAL A 2 31.41 -89.69 -21.92
C VAL A 2 30.52 -90.87 -21.50
N GLY A 3 29.26 -90.66 -21.06
CA GLY A 3 28.07 -90.31 -21.86
C GLY A 3 27.20 -91.57 -21.99
N VAL A 4 25.87 -91.58 -21.82
CA VAL A 4 24.87 -91.13 -22.80
C VAL A 4 23.48 -90.92 -22.15
N PHE A 5 22.85 -89.81 -22.55
CA PHE A 5 21.43 -89.42 -22.60
C PHE A 5 20.31 -90.43 -22.26
N ARG A 6 19.26 -89.96 -21.56
CA ARG A 6 17.94 -89.61 -22.16
C ARG A 6 17.09 -88.71 -21.25
N ARG A 7 16.44 -87.73 -21.88
CA ARG A 7 15.39 -86.83 -21.34
C ARG A 7 14.07 -87.58 -21.16
N SER A 8 13.25 -87.14 -20.21
CA SER A 8 11.86 -86.67 -20.43
C SER A 8 11.28 -86.12 -19.13
N LEU A 9 10.93 -84.84 -19.15
CA LEU A 9 10.27 -84.08 -18.09
C LEU A 9 8.77 -84.39 -18.11
N SER A 10 8.23 -84.87 -16.99
CA SER A 10 6.80 -84.99 -16.75
C SER A 10 6.23 -83.66 -16.26
N PHE A 11 5.28 -83.08 -17.01
CA PHE A 11 4.50 -81.93 -16.56
C PHE A 11 3.48 -82.38 -15.51
N ASN A 12 3.54 -81.80 -14.32
CA ASN A 12 2.52 -81.92 -13.29
C ASN A 12 1.75 -80.59 -13.23
N PRO A 13 0.42 -80.54 -13.45
CA PRO A 13 -0.33 -79.30 -13.28
C PRO A 13 -0.63 -79.12 -11.79
N SER A 14 0.23 -78.39 -11.08
CA SER A 14 -0.05 -77.95 -9.72
C SER A 14 -1.06 -76.80 -9.73
N ARG A 15 -2.28 -77.13 -9.31
CA ARG A 15 -3.40 -76.25 -9.00
C ARG A 15 -2.95 -75.07 -8.11
N PRO A 16 -3.20 -73.80 -8.47
CA PRO A 16 -2.97 -72.70 -7.53
C PRO A 16 -4.07 -72.68 -6.47
N SER A 17 -3.65 -72.63 -5.20
CA SER A 17 -4.48 -72.32 -4.04
C SER A 17 -5.18 -70.95 -4.21
N PRO A 18 -6.41 -70.75 -3.70
CA PRO A 18 -7.07 -69.46 -3.77
C PRO A 18 -6.29 -68.46 -2.90
N LYS A 19 -5.66 -67.47 -3.56
CA LYS A 19 -5.06 -66.32 -2.87
C LYS A 19 -6.19 -65.52 -2.24
N GLN A 20 -6.10 -65.28 -0.93
CA GLN A 20 -6.98 -64.33 -0.26
C GLN A 20 -6.86 -62.96 -0.94
N PRO A 21 -7.98 -62.24 -1.17
CA PRO A 21 -7.91 -60.92 -1.75
C PRO A 21 -7.25 -59.98 -0.73
N ILE A 22 -6.02 -59.57 -1.03
CA ILE A 22 -5.33 -58.51 -0.31
C ILE A 22 -6.18 -57.25 -0.53
N SER A 23 -6.79 -56.73 0.54
CA SER A 23 -7.50 -55.46 0.44
C SER A 23 -6.46 -54.38 0.20
N HIS A 24 -6.40 -53.86 -1.02
CA HIS A 24 -5.61 -52.68 -1.30
C HIS A 24 -6.25 -51.51 -0.53
N HIS A 25 -5.65 -51.15 0.60
CA HIS A 25 -5.91 -49.85 1.20
C HIS A 25 -5.40 -48.82 0.19
N THR A 26 -6.33 -48.25 -0.57
CA THR A 26 -6.11 -47.02 -1.34
C THR A 26 -5.68 -45.97 -0.34
N ARG A 27 -4.37 -45.83 -0.10
CA ARG A 27 -3.84 -44.69 0.63
C ARG A 27 -4.11 -43.48 -0.24
N SER A 28 -5.07 -42.67 0.20
CA SER A 28 -5.33 -41.35 -0.39
C SER A 28 -4.01 -40.60 -0.45
N ILE A 29 -3.53 -40.35 -1.66
CA ILE A 29 -2.46 -39.39 -1.89
C ILE A 29 -3.07 -38.02 -1.63
N SER A 30 -2.88 -37.48 -0.43
CA SER A 30 -3.23 -36.09 -0.15
C SER A 30 -2.43 -35.23 -1.13
N LEU A 31 -3.12 -34.59 -2.06
CA LEU A 31 -2.52 -33.51 -2.86
C LEU A 31 -1.86 -32.50 -1.90
N PRO A 32 -0.75 -31.86 -2.29
CA PRO A 32 -0.20 -30.77 -1.50
C PRO A 32 -1.33 -29.80 -1.14
N CYS A 33 -1.45 -29.50 0.15
CA CYS A 33 -2.52 -28.64 0.66
C CYS A 33 -2.56 -27.36 -0.17
N ARG A 34 -3.69 -27.11 -0.83
CA ARG A 34 -3.91 -25.84 -1.54
C ARG A 34 -3.93 -24.73 -0.48
N SER A 35 -3.29 -23.60 -0.76
CA SER A 35 -3.44 -22.38 0.02
C SER A 35 -4.93 -22.11 0.30
N HIS A 36 -5.26 -21.60 1.48
CA HIS A 36 -6.63 -21.25 1.82
C HIS A 36 -7.19 -20.27 0.75
N PRO A 37 -8.44 -20.44 0.25
CA PRO A 37 -8.95 -19.63 -0.86
C PRO A 37 -8.90 -18.13 -0.58
N LEU A 38 -9.11 -17.70 0.67
CA LEU A 38 -8.96 -16.28 1.06
C LEU A 38 -7.50 -15.79 1.04
N ILE A 39 -6.53 -16.64 1.39
CA ILE A 39 -5.09 -16.27 1.31
C ILE A 39 -4.67 -16.14 -0.17
N SER A 40 -5.19 -17.01 -1.04
CA SER A 40 -4.99 -16.87 -2.49
C SER A 40 -5.58 -15.55 -3.00
N GLN A 41 -6.82 -15.24 -2.63
CA GLN A 41 -7.48 -13.98 -3.02
C GLN A 41 -6.72 -12.75 -2.50
N LEU A 42 -6.17 -12.81 -1.29
CA LEU A 42 -5.35 -11.75 -0.72
C LEU A 42 -4.09 -11.53 -1.58
N ARG A 43 -3.38 -12.60 -1.96
CA ARG A 43 -2.20 -12.52 -2.82
C ARG A 43 -2.50 -12.01 -4.23
N ASP A 44 -3.65 -12.38 -4.79
CA ASP A 44 -4.09 -11.84 -6.08
C ASP A 44 -4.26 -10.31 -6.00
N LYS A 45 -4.89 -9.80 -4.93
CA LYS A 45 -5.04 -8.34 -4.68
C LYS A 45 -3.70 -7.63 -4.46
N ILE A 46 -2.73 -8.29 -3.83
CA ILE A 46 -1.37 -7.76 -3.65
C ILE A 46 -0.67 -7.66 -5.01
N THR A 47 -0.78 -8.71 -5.83
CA THR A 47 -0.23 -8.72 -7.20
C THR A 47 -0.84 -7.61 -8.05
N ASP A 48 -2.16 -7.41 -7.96
CA ASP A 48 -2.85 -6.31 -8.63
C ASP A 48 -2.31 -4.93 -8.19
N LEU A 49 -2.04 -4.74 -6.89
CA LEU A 49 -1.45 -3.50 -6.37
C LEU A 49 0.00 -3.29 -6.82
N HIS A 50 0.80 -4.35 -6.90
CA HIS A 50 2.14 -4.25 -7.47
C HIS A 50 2.08 -3.84 -8.94
N SER A 51 1.20 -4.47 -9.73
CA SER A 51 1.00 -4.11 -11.13
C SER A 51 0.55 -2.65 -11.30
N TRP A 52 -0.33 -2.17 -10.41
CA TRP A 52 -0.76 -0.78 -10.37
C TRP A 52 0.43 0.16 -10.13
N SER A 53 1.30 -0.16 -9.17
CA SER A 53 2.48 0.64 -8.84
C SER A 53 3.53 0.63 -9.95
N GLU A 54 3.71 -0.47 -10.65
CA GLU A 54 4.66 -0.59 -11.77
C GLU A 54 4.17 0.11 -13.04
N ALA A 55 2.86 0.21 -13.24
CA ALA A 55 2.26 0.88 -14.39
C ALA A 55 2.53 2.40 -14.46
N THR A 56 3.08 3.00 -13.40
CA THR A 56 3.28 4.46 -13.22
C THR A 56 4.34 5.10 -14.13
N THR A 57 4.63 4.55 -15.31
CA THR A 57 5.68 5.03 -16.22
C THR A 57 5.30 6.29 -17.02
N SER A 58 4.03 6.72 -16.98
CA SER A 58 3.59 7.93 -17.66
C SER A 58 2.59 8.74 -16.82
N SER A 59 3.13 9.56 -15.91
CA SER A 59 2.43 10.61 -15.16
C SER A 59 1.40 10.12 -14.12
N ARG A 60 1.70 10.41 -12.84
CA ARG A 60 0.78 10.18 -11.71
C ARG A 60 -0.43 11.11 -11.81
N THR A 61 -1.65 10.56 -11.80
CA THR A 61 -2.91 11.32 -11.80
C THR A 61 -3.70 11.11 -10.50
N SER A 62 -4.63 12.02 -10.21
CA SER A 62 -5.53 11.90 -9.06
C SER A 62 -6.43 10.68 -9.17
N ALA A 63 -6.89 10.36 -10.38
CA ALA A 63 -7.69 9.17 -10.66
C ALA A 63 -6.91 7.87 -10.40
N TRP A 64 -5.65 7.80 -10.86
CA TRP A 64 -4.77 6.65 -10.61
C TRP A 64 -4.50 6.45 -9.11
N LEU A 65 -4.30 7.54 -8.35
CA LEU A 65 -4.19 7.48 -6.90
C LEU A 65 -5.47 7.00 -6.22
N CYS A 66 -6.64 7.47 -6.68
CA CYS A 66 -7.93 7.01 -6.16
C CYS A 66 -8.18 5.52 -6.45
N ASP A 67 -7.72 5.03 -7.60
CA ASP A 67 -7.74 3.60 -7.94
C ASP A 67 -6.86 2.79 -6.98
N GLY A 68 -5.62 3.22 -6.76
CA GLY A 68 -4.71 2.58 -5.79
C GLY A 68 -5.26 2.55 -4.36
N LEU A 69 -5.87 3.66 -3.91
CA LEU A 69 -6.55 3.71 -2.61
C LEU A 69 -7.76 2.78 -2.55
N SER A 70 -8.49 2.61 -3.66
CA SER A 70 -9.64 1.68 -3.70
C SER A 70 -9.17 0.23 -3.63
N ARG A 71 -8.12 -0.12 -4.37
CA ARG A 71 -7.49 -1.45 -4.32
C ARG A 71 -6.92 -1.76 -2.94
N LEU A 72 -6.27 -0.80 -2.30
CA LEU A 72 -5.75 -0.96 -0.94
C LEU A 72 -6.86 -1.17 0.09
N ARG A 73 -7.99 -0.47 -0.05
CA ARG A 73 -9.17 -0.73 0.79
C ARG A 73 -9.61 -2.18 0.61
N ASP A 74 -9.80 -2.62 -0.64
CA ASP A 74 -10.27 -3.98 -0.91
C ASP A 74 -9.29 -5.06 -0.44
N LEU A 75 -8.00 -4.72 -0.33
CA LEU A 75 -6.97 -5.56 0.30
C LEU A 75 -7.16 -5.63 1.82
N HIS A 76 -7.35 -4.48 2.49
CA HIS A 76 -7.60 -4.43 3.93
C HIS A 76 -8.90 -5.14 4.33
N ASP A 77 -9.97 -4.99 3.54
CA ASP A 77 -11.24 -5.67 3.79
C ASP A 77 -11.06 -7.20 3.69
N CYS A 78 -10.30 -7.67 2.70
CA CYS A 78 -9.95 -9.09 2.56
C CYS A 78 -9.07 -9.60 3.72
N LEU A 79 -8.13 -8.78 4.19
CA LEU A 79 -7.35 -9.09 5.38
C LEU A 79 -8.25 -9.18 6.62
N GLU A 80 -9.20 -8.25 6.78
CA GLU A 80 -10.15 -8.26 7.88
C GLU A 80 -10.95 -9.57 7.92
N ASP A 81 -11.48 -10.02 6.78
CA ASP A 81 -12.18 -11.31 6.67
C ASP A 81 -11.30 -12.49 7.11
N ILE A 82 -10.01 -12.48 6.73
CA ILE A 82 -9.05 -13.52 7.13
C ILE A 82 -8.78 -13.48 8.64
N LEU A 83 -8.66 -12.28 9.23
CA LEU A 83 -8.41 -12.09 10.66
C LEU A 83 -9.59 -12.52 11.54
N GLN A 84 -10.81 -12.54 10.99
CA GLN A 84 -12.01 -13.00 11.68
C GLN A 84 -12.16 -14.52 11.69
N LEU A 85 -11.37 -15.27 10.90
CA LEU A 85 -11.45 -16.73 10.89
C LEU A 85 -10.95 -17.33 12.22
N PRO A 86 -11.66 -18.30 12.82
CA PRO A 86 -11.23 -18.94 14.06
C PRO A 86 -9.83 -19.57 13.97
N GLN A 87 -9.49 -20.17 12.82
CA GLN A 87 -8.17 -20.77 12.61
C GLN A 87 -7.06 -19.72 12.60
N THR A 88 -7.31 -18.57 11.98
CA THR A 88 -6.38 -17.44 11.97
C THR A 88 -6.20 -16.90 13.38
N GLN A 89 -7.29 -16.69 14.13
CA GLN A 89 -7.21 -16.18 15.50
C GLN A 89 -6.42 -17.12 16.42
N GLU A 90 -6.66 -18.42 16.33
CA GLU A 90 -5.89 -19.42 17.08
C GLU A 90 -4.40 -19.43 16.70
N SER A 91 -4.07 -19.26 15.41
CA SER A 91 -2.69 -19.13 14.93
C SER A 91 -2.01 -17.86 15.49
N LEU A 92 -2.71 -16.73 15.46
CA LEU A 92 -2.23 -15.45 15.98
C LEU A 92 -2.02 -15.48 17.50
N ARG A 93 -2.90 -16.13 18.27
CA ARG A 93 -2.76 -16.30 19.73
C ARG A 93 -1.48 -17.05 20.12
N ARG A 94 -1.03 -17.97 19.27
CA ARG A 94 0.23 -18.72 19.50
C ARG A 94 1.47 -17.86 19.27
N GLN A 95 1.33 -16.66 18.71
CA GLN A 95 2.41 -15.75 18.33
C GLN A 95 2.18 -14.33 18.87
N PRO A 96 2.03 -14.13 20.20
CA PRO A 96 1.61 -12.86 20.78
C PRO A 96 2.55 -11.69 20.42
N HIS A 97 3.86 -11.91 20.43
CA HIS A 97 4.86 -10.88 20.07
C HIS A 97 4.71 -10.38 18.62
N SER A 98 4.39 -11.28 17.68
CA SER A 98 4.17 -10.91 16.28
C SER A 98 2.88 -10.09 16.13
N VAL A 99 1.83 -10.45 16.87
CA VAL A 99 0.56 -9.71 16.87
C VAL A 99 0.72 -8.34 17.53
N GLU A 100 1.49 -8.23 18.62
CA GLU A 100 1.80 -6.95 19.27
C GLU A 100 2.51 -6.00 18.31
N LYS A 101 3.56 -6.47 17.62
CA LYS A 101 4.24 -5.65 16.60
C LYS A 101 3.28 -5.26 15.47
N LEU A 102 2.44 -6.18 15.01
CA LEU A 102 1.44 -5.88 13.97
C LEU A 102 0.43 -4.82 14.44
N LEU A 103 -0.04 -4.90 15.68
CA LEU A 103 -0.92 -3.90 16.28
C LEU A 103 -0.27 -2.52 16.38
N GLU A 104 1.04 -2.47 16.66
CA GLU A 104 1.83 -1.23 16.63
C GLU A 104 1.94 -0.68 15.20
N ASP A 105 2.21 -1.53 14.21
CA ASP A 105 2.30 -1.12 12.81
C ASP A 105 0.95 -0.55 12.30
N PHE A 106 -0.17 -1.22 12.60
CA PHE A 106 -1.51 -0.71 12.29
C PHE A 106 -1.83 0.60 13.02
N LEU A 107 -1.42 0.75 14.29
CA LEU A 107 -1.59 2.02 15.01
C LEU A 107 -0.80 3.15 14.33
N ARG A 108 0.44 2.88 13.91
CA ARG A 108 1.27 3.86 13.19
C ARG A 108 0.64 4.25 11.85
N PHE A 109 0.02 3.32 11.13
CA PHE A 109 -0.75 3.65 9.93
C PHE A 109 -1.97 4.53 10.24
N VAL A 110 -2.72 4.21 11.29
CA VAL A 110 -3.86 5.03 11.75
C VAL A 110 -3.41 6.46 12.06
N ASP A 111 -2.30 6.64 12.79
CA ASP A 111 -1.74 7.96 13.09
C ASP A 111 -1.34 8.72 11.81
N VAL A 112 -0.65 8.05 10.90
CA VAL A 112 -0.23 8.62 9.60
C VAL A 112 -1.44 9.08 8.79
N TYR A 113 -2.47 8.25 8.65
CA TYR A 113 -3.67 8.58 7.90
C TYR A 113 -4.53 9.63 8.64
N GLY A 114 -4.52 9.69 9.97
CA GLY A 114 -5.19 10.74 10.74
C GLY A 114 -4.55 12.12 10.53
N ILE A 115 -3.22 12.20 10.54
CA ILE A 115 -2.49 13.43 10.23
C ILE A 115 -2.71 13.84 8.77
N PHE A 116 -2.71 12.87 7.84
CA PHE A 116 -3.03 13.09 6.44
C PHE A 116 -4.43 13.70 6.26
N GLN A 117 -5.46 13.10 6.89
CA GLN A 117 -6.85 13.57 6.84
C GLN A 117 -6.98 15.01 7.31
N THR A 118 -6.37 15.33 8.44
CA THR A 118 -6.37 16.70 8.97
C THR A 118 -5.69 17.68 8.00
N SER A 119 -4.59 17.27 7.38
CA SER A 119 -3.81 18.11 6.47
C SER A 119 -4.49 18.35 5.12
N ILE A 120 -5.17 17.33 4.59
CA ILE A 120 -5.87 17.41 3.30
C ILE A 120 -7.19 18.18 3.44
N LEU A 121 -7.91 18.01 4.56
CA LEU A 121 -9.11 18.77 4.87
C LEU A 121 -8.80 20.28 5.01
N ALA A 122 -7.75 20.63 5.76
CA ALA A 122 -7.31 22.02 5.86
C ALA A 122 -6.89 22.61 4.49
N LEU A 123 -6.27 21.81 3.61
CA LEU A 123 -5.94 22.25 2.26
C LEU A 123 -7.22 22.52 1.43
N LYS A 124 -8.21 21.64 1.52
CA LYS A 124 -9.49 21.76 0.82
C LYS A 124 -10.24 23.03 1.21
N GLU A 125 -10.29 23.34 2.51
CA GLU A 125 -10.91 24.58 3.02
C GLU A 125 -10.22 25.83 2.47
N GLU A 126 -8.89 25.90 2.55
CA GLU A 126 -8.11 27.03 2.03
C GLU A 126 -8.21 27.16 0.51
N GLN A 127 -8.32 26.03 -0.20
CA GLN A 127 -8.55 26.01 -1.64
C GLN A 127 -9.93 26.56 -2.02
N SER A 128 -10.98 26.18 -1.29
CA SER A 128 -12.33 26.69 -1.51
C SER A 128 -12.38 28.20 -1.25
N ALA A 129 -11.74 28.67 -0.17
CA ALA A 129 -11.58 30.10 0.12
C ALA A 129 -10.81 30.84 -0.99
N ALA A 130 -9.73 30.24 -1.51
CA ALA A 130 -8.96 30.80 -2.61
C ALA A 130 -9.77 30.90 -3.91
N GLN A 131 -10.66 29.95 -4.19
CA GLN A 131 -11.53 30.01 -5.36
C GLN A 131 -12.43 31.26 -5.34
N VAL A 132 -12.97 31.62 -4.17
CA VAL A 132 -13.73 32.87 -3.98
C VAL A 132 -12.80 34.08 -4.09
N ALA A 133 -11.60 34.00 -3.51
CA ALA A 133 -10.63 35.09 -3.55
C ALA A 133 -10.16 35.43 -4.97
N ILE A 134 -9.97 34.42 -5.85
CA ILE A 134 -9.60 34.62 -7.25
C ILE A 134 -10.64 35.47 -7.97
N ARG A 135 -11.94 35.16 -7.79
CA ARG A 135 -13.04 35.93 -8.39
C ARG A 135 -13.08 37.37 -7.89
N LYS A 136 -12.75 37.58 -6.61
CA LYS A 136 -12.68 38.91 -5.97
C LYS A 136 -11.33 39.62 -6.18
N ARG A 137 -10.37 38.98 -6.87
CA ARG A 137 -8.98 39.44 -7.03
C ARG A 137 -8.30 39.79 -5.68
N ASP A 138 -8.63 39.02 -4.65
CA ASP A 138 -8.09 39.16 -3.29
C ASP A 138 -6.79 38.36 -3.13
N GLU A 139 -5.66 39.02 -3.34
CA GLU A 139 -4.32 38.42 -3.27
C GLU A 139 -3.91 38.03 -1.86
N SER A 140 -4.52 38.61 -0.81
CA SER A 140 -4.19 38.29 0.58
C SER A 140 -4.62 36.85 0.93
N LYS A 141 -5.81 36.46 0.47
CA LYS A 141 -6.36 35.11 0.68
C LYS A 141 -5.73 34.07 -0.22
N THR A 142 -5.39 34.40 -1.47
CA THR A 142 -4.64 33.45 -2.31
C THR A 142 -3.22 33.20 -1.80
N ALA A 143 -2.61 34.19 -1.15
CA ALA A 143 -1.35 34.00 -0.45
C ALA A 143 -1.47 33.05 0.76
N LEU A 144 -2.61 33.01 1.46
CA LEU A 144 -2.87 32.03 2.52
C LEU A 144 -2.95 30.61 1.97
N CYS A 145 -3.68 30.41 0.86
CA CYS A 145 -3.74 29.12 0.19
C CYS A 145 -2.36 28.64 -0.30
N LEU A 146 -1.51 29.54 -0.82
CA LEU A 146 -0.12 29.19 -1.17
C LEU A 146 0.70 28.75 0.07
N LYS A 147 0.50 29.38 1.22
CA LYS A 147 1.13 28.95 2.49
C LYS A 147 0.59 27.59 2.93
N ALA A 148 -0.71 27.36 2.80
CA ALA A 148 -1.35 26.08 3.12
C ALA A 148 -0.77 24.95 2.24
N ARG A 149 -0.69 25.14 0.92
CA ARG A 149 -0.05 24.17 -0.01
C ARG A 149 1.37 23.81 0.43
N LYS A 150 2.20 24.80 0.75
CA LYS A 150 3.58 24.58 1.24
C LYS A 150 3.62 23.82 2.56
N ARG A 151 2.70 24.11 3.49
CA ARG A 151 2.57 23.40 4.77
C ARG A 151 2.19 21.94 4.53
N THR A 152 1.14 21.69 3.74
CA THR A 152 0.71 20.33 3.38
C THR A 152 1.85 19.56 2.72
N ALA A 153 2.56 20.15 1.76
CA ALA A 153 3.71 19.50 1.13
C ALA A 153 4.81 19.11 2.14
N LYS A 154 5.05 19.92 3.16
CA LYS A 154 6.01 19.62 4.23
C LYS A 154 5.52 18.49 5.12
N GLU A 155 4.24 18.48 5.49
CA GLU A 155 3.66 17.39 6.29
C GLU A 155 3.67 16.08 5.51
N MET A 156 3.29 16.07 4.23
CA MET A 156 3.35 14.87 3.39
C MET A 156 4.76 14.27 3.32
N ARG A 157 5.80 15.10 3.18
CA ARG A 157 7.20 14.63 3.24
C ARG A 157 7.57 13.96 4.57
N LYS A 158 7.02 14.45 5.69
CA LYS A 158 7.24 13.80 6.99
C LYS A 158 6.50 12.47 7.06
N LEU A 159 5.26 12.42 6.58
CA LEU A 159 4.47 11.18 6.54
C LEU A 159 5.15 10.09 5.70
N VAL A 160 5.76 10.46 4.56
CA VAL A 160 6.60 9.54 3.77
C VAL A 160 7.75 8.98 4.59
N ALA A 161 8.45 9.80 5.37
CA ALA A 161 9.53 9.33 6.23
C ALA A 161 9.02 8.41 7.34
N THR A 162 7.87 8.73 7.95
CA THR A 162 7.25 7.93 9.02
C THR A 162 6.77 6.57 8.51
N VAL A 163 6.08 6.54 7.37
CA VAL A 163 5.47 5.32 6.82
C VAL A 163 6.52 4.35 6.30
N ARG A 164 7.65 4.85 5.76
CA ARG A 164 8.79 4.02 5.34
C ARG A 164 9.51 3.32 6.50
N CYS A 165 9.33 3.81 7.74
CA CYS A 165 9.86 3.16 8.94
C CYS A 165 8.93 2.08 9.50
N ILE A 166 7.80 1.79 8.85
CA ILE A 166 6.95 0.65 9.19
C ILE A 166 7.56 -0.55 8.46
N GLU A 167 8.33 -1.35 9.21
CA GLU A 167 9.12 -2.44 8.65
C GLU A 167 8.42 -3.79 8.79
N ARG A 168 8.51 -4.60 7.72
CA ARG A 168 8.05 -5.98 7.66
C ARG A 168 8.39 -6.75 8.94
N LEU A 169 7.46 -7.57 9.42
CA LEU A 169 7.74 -8.55 10.47
C LEU A 169 8.88 -9.46 9.97
N ALA A 170 10.09 -9.33 10.54
CA ALA A 170 11.13 -10.32 10.35
C ALA A 170 10.71 -11.54 11.19
N SER A 171 10.24 -12.59 10.53
CA SER A 171 9.67 -13.75 11.21
C SER A 171 10.76 -14.65 11.81
N PRO A 172 10.72 -14.99 13.11
CA PRO A 172 11.42 -16.14 13.65
C PRO A 172 10.62 -17.42 13.32
N VAL A 173 11.31 -18.40 12.72
CA VAL A 173 10.89 -19.78 12.35
C VAL A 173 9.48 -20.19 12.83
N VAL A 174 8.53 -20.22 11.89
CA VAL A 174 7.11 -20.59 12.09
C VAL A 174 6.79 -21.91 11.36
N SER A 175 5.78 -22.66 11.83
CA SER A 175 5.18 -23.81 11.14
C SER A 175 4.75 -23.46 9.71
N VAL A 176 4.84 -24.39 8.75
CA VAL A 176 4.65 -24.14 7.30
C VAL A 176 3.32 -23.45 6.96
N GLY A 177 2.21 -23.80 7.63
CA GLY A 177 0.90 -23.18 7.38
C GLY A 177 0.75 -21.78 8.00
N ASP A 178 1.28 -21.58 9.19
CA ASP A 178 1.27 -20.29 9.89
C ASP A 178 2.27 -19.30 9.22
N ALA A 179 3.31 -19.83 8.57
CA ALA A 179 4.28 -19.04 7.81
C ALA A 179 3.66 -18.41 6.55
N GLU A 180 2.74 -19.10 5.87
CA GLU A 180 2.08 -18.57 4.67
C GLU A 180 1.22 -17.34 4.99
N LEU A 181 0.44 -17.42 6.08
CA LEU A 181 -0.38 -16.31 6.55
C LEU A 181 0.47 -15.14 7.04
N ALA A 182 1.52 -15.41 7.82
CA ALA A 182 2.41 -14.37 8.33
C ALA A 182 3.13 -13.62 7.20
N ASP A 183 3.55 -14.34 6.16
CA ASP A 183 4.14 -13.77 4.94
C ASP A 183 3.12 -12.87 4.23
N ALA A 184 1.91 -13.37 3.98
CA ALA A 184 0.86 -12.59 3.32
C ALA A 184 0.47 -11.32 4.10
N ILE A 185 0.41 -11.37 5.44
CA ILE A 185 0.20 -10.17 6.28
C ILE A 185 1.35 -9.17 6.12
N GLY A 186 2.59 -9.67 6.08
CA GLY A 186 3.77 -8.84 5.83
C GLY A 186 3.71 -8.14 4.46
N GLU A 187 3.25 -8.85 3.43
CA GLU A 187 3.02 -8.30 2.09
C GLU A 187 1.90 -7.23 2.11
N VAL A 188 0.82 -7.39 2.90
CA VAL A 188 -0.21 -6.34 3.07
C VAL A 188 0.37 -5.08 3.69
N VAL A 189 1.21 -5.21 4.71
CA VAL A 189 1.89 -4.06 5.34
C VAL A 189 2.75 -3.34 4.29
N GLU A 190 3.50 -4.08 3.47
CA GLU A 190 4.33 -3.51 2.40
C GLU A 190 3.51 -2.81 1.31
N ALA A 191 2.40 -3.42 0.88
CA ALA A 191 1.48 -2.81 -0.08
C ALA A 191 0.89 -1.50 0.48
N THR A 192 0.54 -1.47 1.77
CA THR A 192 0.06 -0.27 2.47
C THR A 192 1.11 0.83 2.48
N VAL A 193 2.37 0.50 2.78
CA VAL A 193 3.49 1.44 2.71
C VAL A 193 3.65 1.98 1.29
N THR A 194 3.64 1.11 0.28
CA THR A 194 3.85 1.48 -1.13
C THR A 194 2.81 2.49 -1.61
N VAL A 195 1.51 2.18 -1.44
CA VAL A 195 0.42 3.08 -1.84
C VAL A 195 0.48 4.40 -1.06
N SER A 196 0.78 4.35 0.25
CA SER A 196 0.93 5.55 1.08
C SER A 196 2.07 6.44 0.60
N VAL A 197 3.22 5.85 0.24
CA VAL A 197 4.39 6.57 -0.27
C VAL A 197 4.06 7.23 -1.60
N GLU A 198 3.40 6.54 -2.52
CA GLU A 198 2.97 7.10 -3.81
C GLU A 198 2.01 8.28 -3.65
N LEU A 199 1.02 8.13 -2.76
CA LEU A 199 0.06 9.18 -2.43
C LEU A 199 0.76 10.42 -1.85
N PHE A 200 1.53 10.24 -0.77
CA PHE A 200 2.12 11.37 -0.04
C PHE A 200 3.23 12.03 -0.87
N ASN A 201 4.04 11.27 -1.61
CA ASN A 201 5.02 11.85 -2.53
C ASN A 201 4.34 12.65 -3.64
N GLY A 202 3.30 12.11 -4.27
CA GLY A 202 2.55 12.82 -5.31
C GLY A 202 2.06 14.18 -4.84
N ILE A 203 1.44 14.25 -3.66
CA ILE A 203 0.96 15.51 -3.07
C ILE A 203 2.14 16.43 -2.68
N ALA A 204 3.19 15.87 -2.08
CA ALA A 204 4.36 16.62 -1.63
C ALA A 204 5.12 17.30 -2.77
N VAL A 205 5.23 16.62 -3.92
CA VAL A 205 5.88 17.14 -5.12
C VAL A 205 5.02 18.22 -5.76
N SER A 206 3.73 17.95 -6.00
CA SER A 206 2.87 18.93 -6.69
C SER A 206 2.63 20.23 -5.91
N LEU A 207 2.52 20.13 -4.58
CA LEU A 207 2.29 21.30 -3.72
C LEU A 207 3.60 21.93 -3.21
N GLY A 208 4.73 21.26 -3.46
CA GLY A 208 6.05 21.72 -3.09
C GLY A 208 6.51 22.90 -3.94
N PRO A 209 7.56 23.61 -3.50
CA PRO A 209 8.23 24.55 -4.38
C PRO A 209 8.78 23.80 -5.61
N LYS A 210 8.37 24.19 -6.82
CA LYS A 210 9.01 23.72 -8.05
C LYS A 210 10.49 24.09 -7.95
N LYS A 211 11.39 23.10 -7.92
CA LYS A 211 12.83 23.37 -7.97
C LYS A 211 13.09 24.06 -9.30
N SER A 212 13.47 25.33 -9.30
CA SER A 212 14.20 25.84 -10.45
C SER A 212 15.47 24.99 -10.54
N SER A 213 15.79 24.53 -11.74
CA SER A 213 16.93 23.65 -12.05
C SER A 213 18.29 24.15 -11.51
N ALA A 214 18.38 25.37 -11.00
CA ALA A 214 19.56 25.96 -10.40
C ALA A 214 19.92 25.45 -8.99
N TRP A 215 18.96 24.91 -8.22
CA TRP A 215 19.23 24.50 -6.82
C TRP A 215 19.44 22.99 -6.61
N SER A 216 19.25 22.15 -7.63
CA SER A 216 19.54 20.71 -7.54
C SER A 216 21.05 20.42 -7.44
N TYR A 217 21.91 21.32 -7.93
CA TYR A 217 23.37 21.12 -7.92
C TYR A 217 24.09 21.72 -6.70
N ILE A 218 23.45 22.59 -5.90
CA ILE A 218 24.12 23.29 -4.79
C ILE A 218 23.96 22.54 -3.44
N GLY A 219 23.01 21.60 -3.35
CA GLY A 219 22.79 20.79 -2.14
C GLY A 219 23.90 19.76 -1.82
N LEU A 220 24.84 19.54 -2.74
CA LEU A 220 25.92 18.55 -2.57
C LEU A 220 27.21 19.11 -1.95
N ILE A 221 27.32 20.43 -1.71
CA ILE A 221 28.52 21.02 -1.13
C ILE A 221 28.14 22.02 -0.05
N ARG A 222 27.80 21.52 1.15
CA ARG A 222 28.16 22.06 2.48
C ARG A 222 27.32 21.41 3.58
N LEU A 223 27.70 20.21 3.98
CA LEU A 223 27.47 19.75 5.35
C LEU A 223 28.65 18.93 5.85
N LYS A 224 29.81 19.60 6.03
CA LYS A 224 30.82 19.13 6.98
C LYS A 224 30.57 19.84 8.30
N LYS A 225 29.90 19.16 9.24
CA LYS A 225 30.23 19.11 10.68
C LYS A 225 29.23 18.23 11.46
N LYS A 226 29.74 17.07 11.85
CA LYS A 226 29.37 16.14 12.94
C LYS A 226 27.94 16.20 13.52
N ALA A 227 27.13 15.21 13.13
CA ALA A 227 26.33 14.37 14.03
C ALA A 227 25.97 13.08 13.25
N LYS A 228 26.13 11.90 13.88
CA LYS A 228 25.66 10.63 13.29
C LYS A 228 24.14 10.70 13.18
N LYS A 229 23.64 11.00 11.98
CA LYS A 229 22.24 10.89 11.60
C LYS A 229 22.20 9.99 10.37
N VAL A 230 21.50 8.86 10.49
CA VAL A 230 21.31 7.91 9.41
C VAL A 230 20.75 8.67 8.21
N ASN A 231 21.54 8.68 7.13
CA ASN A 231 21.22 9.41 5.92
C ASN A 231 20.30 8.54 5.07
N TYR A 232 19.00 8.55 5.37
CA TYR A 232 18.01 8.06 4.42
C TYR A 232 18.02 9.01 3.22
N VAL A 233 18.65 8.60 2.14
CA VAL A 233 18.50 9.24 0.83
C VAL A 233 17.04 9.08 0.46
N ASN A 234 16.23 10.10 0.76
CA ASN A 234 14.84 10.18 0.31
C ASN A 234 14.88 10.36 -1.21
N VAL A 235 14.88 9.25 -1.95
CA VAL A 235 14.44 9.25 -3.34
C VAL A 235 12.94 9.54 -3.27
N ILE A 236 12.60 10.81 -3.51
CA ILE A 236 11.25 11.24 -3.80
C ILE A 236 11.11 11.01 -5.31
N SER A 237 10.14 10.20 -5.73
CA SER A 237 9.74 10.11 -7.13
C SER A 237 9.60 11.53 -7.70
N GLU A 238 10.24 11.84 -8.82
CA GLU A 238 10.34 13.22 -9.32
C GLU A 238 9.02 13.78 -9.86
N GLU A 239 8.05 12.92 -10.11
CA GLU A 239 6.76 13.30 -10.70
C GLU A 239 5.76 13.67 -9.62
N GLY A 240 5.00 14.75 -9.82
CA GLY A 240 3.85 15.08 -9.00
C GLY A 240 2.55 14.49 -9.56
N ILE A 241 1.44 14.76 -8.89
CA ILE A 241 0.10 14.62 -9.44
C ILE A 241 -0.11 15.67 -10.53
N LYS A 242 -0.35 15.22 -11.76
CA LYS A 242 -0.49 16.05 -12.96
C LYS A 242 -1.49 17.20 -12.77
N GLU A 243 -2.69 16.89 -12.30
CA GLU A 243 -3.78 17.87 -12.13
C GLU A 243 -3.41 18.94 -11.10
N PHE A 244 -2.63 18.59 -10.07
CA PHE A 244 -2.16 19.55 -9.07
C PHE A 244 -1.08 20.48 -9.65
N GLU A 245 -0.21 19.95 -10.53
CA GLU A 245 0.86 20.73 -11.16
C GLU A 245 0.36 21.69 -12.25
N GLU A 246 -0.74 21.33 -12.91
CA GLU A 246 -1.46 22.17 -13.88
C GLU A 246 -2.08 23.42 -13.25
N VAL A 247 -2.39 23.35 -11.94
CA VAL A 247 -2.80 24.48 -11.12
C VAL A 247 -1.59 25.04 -10.37
N GLY A 248 -0.63 25.54 -11.13
CA GLY A 248 0.58 26.11 -10.57
C GLY A 248 0.34 27.40 -9.78
N THR A 249 1.40 27.87 -9.11
CA THR A 249 1.35 29.07 -8.27
C THR A 249 0.97 30.32 -9.05
N GLU A 250 1.23 30.34 -10.36
CA GLU A 250 0.83 31.38 -11.29
C GLU A 250 -0.69 31.62 -11.28
N CYS A 251 -1.51 30.60 -11.02
CA CYS A 251 -2.97 30.77 -10.93
C CYS A 251 -3.37 31.66 -9.75
N LEU A 252 -2.55 31.71 -8.69
CA LEU A 252 -2.86 32.35 -7.40
C LEU A 252 -2.20 33.73 -7.21
N VAL A 253 -1.31 34.14 -8.11
CA VAL A 253 -0.56 35.42 -8.00
C VAL A 253 -0.91 36.41 -9.10
N GLY A 254 -0.65 37.69 -8.84
CA GLY A 254 -0.80 38.77 -9.81
C GLY A 254 -2.23 38.96 -10.33
N LEU A 255 -3.23 38.60 -9.51
CA LEU A 255 -4.65 38.58 -9.90
C LEU A 255 -5.15 39.95 -10.36
N ARG A 256 -4.61 41.04 -9.80
CA ARG A 256 -4.99 42.40 -10.20
C ARG A 256 -4.59 42.75 -11.63
N LYS A 257 -3.56 42.08 -12.17
CA LYS A 257 -3.01 42.32 -13.52
C LYS A 257 -3.60 41.39 -14.57
N LYS A 258 -4.39 40.39 -14.16
CA LYS A 258 -4.99 39.42 -15.07
C LYS A 258 -6.28 39.96 -15.69
N SER A 259 -6.49 39.58 -16.95
CA SER A 259 -7.76 39.74 -17.66
C SER A 259 -8.86 38.87 -17.06
N ASP A 260 -10.12 39.20 -17.33
CA ASP A 260 -11.25 38.40 -16.84
C ASP A 260 -11.24 36.96 -17.37
N GLU A 261 -10.75 36.75 -18.59
CA GLU A 261 -10.63 35.41 -19.17
C GLU A 261 -9.56 34.56 -18.45
N GLU A 262 -8.43 35.16 -18.07
CA GLU A 262 -7.41 34.48 -17.26
C GLU A 262 -7.93 34.14 -15.86
N ILE A 263 -8.73 35.02 -15.24
CA ILE A 263 -9.38 34.77 -13.95
C ILE A 263 -10.41 33.65 -14.07
N ARG A 264 -11.19 33.61 -15.16
CA ARG A 264 -12.15 32.54 -15.45
C ARG A 264 -11.44 31.20 -15.62
N LYS A 265 -10.36 31.15 -16.41
CA LYS A 265 -9.53 29.95 -16.60
C LYS A 265 -8.92 29.46 -15.29
N ALA A 266 -8.33 30.35 -14.48
CA ALA A 266 -7.79 30.00 -13.16
C ALA A 266 -8.87 29.45 -12.22
N SER A 267 -10.08 30.03 -12.27
CA SER A 267 -11.22 29.58 -11.45
C SER A 267 -11.71 28.18 -11.86
N MET A 268 -11.72 27.85 -13.16
CA MET A 268 -12.09 26.50 -13.62
C MET A 268 -11.07 25.45 -13.16
N LYS A 269 -9.78 25.70 -13.39
CA LYS A 269 -8.69 24.84 -12.91
C LYS A 269 -8.73 24.60 -11.40
N MET A 270 -9.04 25.64 -10.62
CA MET A 270 -9.18 25.53 -9.16
C MET A 270 -10.35 24.64 -8.72
N ARG A 271 -11.44 24.61 -9.51
CA ARG A 271 -12.58 23.71 -9.27
C ARG A 271 -12.23 22.26 -9.59
N GLU A 272 -11.54 22.02 -10.70
CA GLU A 272 -11.05 20.68 -11.07
C GLU A 272 -10.14 20.13 -9.97
N LEU A 273 -9.20 20.95 -9.48
CA LEU A 273 -8.33 20.55 -8.37
C LEU A 273 -9.11 20.27 -7.07
N GLU A 274 -10.20 21.00 -6.80
CA GLU A 274 -11.04 20.78 -5.62
C GLU A 274 -11.72 19.39 -5.69
N THR A 275 -12.17 19.00 -6.88
CA THR A 275 -12.68 17.64 -7.14
C THR A 275 -11.60 16.58 -6.93
N CYS A 276 -10.37 16.80 -7.45
CA CYS A 276 -9.25 15.88 -7.26
C CYS A 276 -8.90 15.70 -5.77
N ILE A 277 -8.85 16.80 -5.00
CA ILE A 277 -8.60 16.77 -3.56
C ILE A 277 -9.70 16.01 -2.83
N GLY A 278 -10.97 16.24 -3.17
CA GLY A 278 -12.10 15.53 -2.58
C GLY A 278 -12.08 14.02 -2.83
N GLY A 279 -11.65 13.58 -4.03
CA GLY A 279 -11.45 12.16 -4.34
C GLY A 279 -10.38 11.52 -3.47
N ILE A 280 -9.24 12.19 -3.33
CA ILE A 280 -8.10 11.76 -2.50
C ILE A 280 -8.46 11.73 -1.01
N GLU A 281 -9.15 12.75 -0.50
CA GLU A 281 -9.65 12.84 0.88
C GLU A 281 -10.55 11.64 1.21
N ASN A 282 -11.58 11.40 0.39
CA ASN A 282 -12.52 10.30 0.57
C ASN A 282 -11.83 8.93 0.46
N GLY A 283 -10.92 8.77 -0.51
CA GLY A 283 -10.09 7.57 -0.64
C GLY A 283 -9.29 7.30 0.63
N GLY A 284 -8.59 8.31 1.15
CA GLY A 284 -7.83 8.16 2.39
C GLY A 284 -8.70 7.96 3.62
N GLU A 285 -9.95 8.44 3.64
CA GLU A 285 -10.86 8.28 4.78
C GLU A 285 -11.32 6.81 4.87
N ARG A 286 -11.56 6.19 3.71
CA ARG A 286 -11.83 4.75 3.61
C ARG A 286 -10.66 3.92 4.12
N ILE A 287 -9.42 4.29 3.77
CA ILE A 287 -8.23 3.60 4.29
C ILE A 287 -8.07 3.79 5.80
N PHE A 288 -8.29 5.01 6.31
CA PHE A 288 -8.24 5.26 7.75
C PHE A 288 -9.22 4.35 8.52
N ARG A 289 -10.45 4.20 8.02
CA ARG A 289 -11.44 3.28 8.60
C ARG A 289 -11.02 1.81 8.51
N SER A 290 -10.57 1.34 7.35
CA SER A 290 -10.20 -0.07 7.20
C SER A 290 -8.98 -0.45 8.05
N LEU A 291 -8.03 0.46 8.25
CA LEU A 291 -6.91 0.28 9.19
C LEU A 291 -7.38 0.14 10.65
N ILE A 292 -8.37 0.95 11.07
CA ILE A 292 -8.98 0.83 12.41
C ILE A 292 -9.66 -0.53 12.55
N ASN A 293 -10.45 -0.94 11.56
CA ASN A 293 -11.16 -2.22 11.58
C ASN A 293 -10.20 -3.40 11.68
N ALA A 294 -9.16 -3.43 10.83
CA ALA A 294 -8.13 -4.47 10.88
C ALA A 294 -7.45 -4.53 12.26
N ARG A 295 -7.14 -3.37 12.85
CA ARG A 295 -6.58 -3.30 14.21
C ARG A 295 -7.54 -3.84 15.28
N VAL A 296 -8.83 -3.52 15.18
CA VAL A 296 -9.86 -4.05 16.10
C VAL A 296 -9.98 -5.56 15.96
N SER A 297 -9.99 -6.09 14.73
CA SER A 297 -9.98 -7.53 14.46
C SER A 297 -8.76 -8.23 15.08
N LEU A 298 -7.57 -7.62 14.98
CA LEU A 298 -6.36 -8.12 15.66
C LEU A 298 -6.50 -8.12 17.18
N LEU A 299 -7.02 -7.05 17.79
CA LEU A 299 -7.25 -7.01 19.25
C LEU A 299 -8.25 -8.08 19.71
N ASN A 300 -9.30 -8.31 18.93
CA ASN A 300 -10.29 -9.35 19.20
C ASN A 300 -9.67 -10.75 19.19
N SER A 301 -8.68 -10.99 18.31
CA SER A 301 -7.97 -12.27 18.27
C SER A 301 -7.18 -12.55 19.56
N LEU A 302 -6.71 -11.54 20.29
CA LEU A 302 -5.96 -11.67 21.54
C LEU A 302 -6.84 -11.79 22.79
N THR A 303 -8.13 -11.43 22.69
CA THR A 303 -9.00 -11.26 23.87
C THR A 303 -10.09 -12.33 24.01
N GLN A 304 -10.44 -13.02 22.92
CA GLN A 304 -11.39 -14.15 22.92
C GLN A 304 -10.68 -15.49 23.21
#